data_AF-A0A0K8T3D5-F1
#
_entry.id   AF-A0A0K8T3D5-F1
#
_cell.length_a   1.000
_cell.length_b   1.000
_cell.length_c   1.000
_cell.angle_alpha   90.00
_cell.angle_beta   90.00
_cell.angle_gamma   90.00
#
_symmetry.space_group_name_H-M   'P 1'
#
loop_
_entity.id
_entity.type
_entity.pdbx_description
1 polymer ?
#
loop_
_entity_poly.entity_id
_entity_poly.type
_entity_poly.pdbx_seq_one_letter_code
_entity_poly.pdbx_strand_id
1 'polypeptide(L)'
;MPTGSHCTGMVLSGWWVSTSCLCLRKLSRKEPSHVAPPHKFRIIAATNINSGSTGKLRFPLMIRLHDRCNIIEKTFDFAVMKITYSFLEADFKIGAIGVLPVSSPDLSIISSGLNEILSRKSRCTVVGWVGNSTILGSPNLLAIDMEVVDEHACTIILCTMAP
;
A
#
# COMPACT_ATOMS: atom_id res chain seq x y z
N MET A 1 19.97 12.20 -2.05
CA MET A 1 18.68 11.53 -2.33
C MET A 1 17.60 12.61 -2.45
N PRO A 2 16.63 12.54 -3.38
CA PRO A 2 15.61 13.57 -3.44
C PRO A 2 14.77 13.54 -2.16
N THR A 3 14.54 14.71 -1.59
CA THR A 3 13.93 14.99 -0.28
C THR A 3 12.41 14.77 -0.21
N GLY A 4 11.88 13.80 -0.97
CA GLY A 4 10.46 13.49 -1.02
C GLY A 4 10.06 12.41 -0.01
N SER A 5 8.90 12.56 0.63
CA SER A 5 8.28 11.46 1.39
C SER A 5 7.92 10.31 0.44
N HIS A 6 8.29 9.08 0.82
CA HIS A 6 7.98 7.87 0.06
C HIS A 6 6.86 7.10 0.73
N CYS A 7 6.04 6.46 -0.10
CA CYS A 7 4.93 5.62 0.32
C CYS A 7 4.83 4.38 -0.56
N THR A 8 4.36 3.30 0.02
CA THR A 8 4.08 2.05 -0.70
C THR A 8 2.65 2.05 -1.25
N GLY A 9 2.47 1.38 -2.37
CA GLY A 9 1.15 1.09 -2.94
C GLY A 9 1.15 -0.24 -3.66
N MET A 10 -0.02 -0.69 -4.08
CA MET A 10 -0.21 -1.96 -4.77
C MET A 10 -0.87 -1.76 -6.12
N VAL A 11 -0.40 -2.47 -7.14
CA VAL A 11 -1.06 -2.45 -8.46
C VAL A 11 -2.32 -3.31 -8.38
N LEU A 12 -3.47 -2.68 -8.66
CA LEU A 12 -4.78 -3.35 -8.68
C LEU A 12 -5.19 -3.80 -10.08
N SER A 13 -4.65 -3.15 -11.12
CA SER A 13 -4.87 -3.52 -12.53
C SER A 13 -3.88 -2.75 -13.42
N GLY A 14 -4.02 -2.88 -14.74
CA GLY A 14 -3.32 -2.05 -15.71
C GLY A 14 -3.47 -0.54 -15.48
N TRP A 15 -4.56 -0.07 -14.84
CA TRP A 15 -4.90 1.36 -14.73
C TRP A 15 -4.96 1.90 -13.30
N TRP A 16 -4.94 1.02 -12.30
CA TRP A 16 -5.27 1.39 -10.93
C TRP A 16 -4.21 0.91 -9.95
N VAL A 17 -3.90 1.80 -8.99
CA VAL A 17 -2.98 1.54 -7.89
C VAL A 17 -3.68 1.92 -6.59
N SER A 18 -3.57 1.12 -5.54
CA SER A 18 -4.03 1.47 -4.19
C SER A 18 -2.88 1.98 -3.31
N THR A 19 -3.21 2.79 -2.33
CA THR A 19 -2.32 3.22 -1.24
C THR A 19 -3.19 3.67 -0.05
N SER A 20 -2.57 4.23 0.99
CA SER A 20 -3.28 4.81 2.12
C SER A 20 -3.68 6.27 1.87
N CYS A 21 -4.74 6.75 2.51
CA CYS A 21 -5.04 8.19 2.49
C CYS A 21 -3.94 9.00 3.16
N LEU A 22 -3.32 8.46 4.21
CA LEU A 22 -2.21 9.09 4.93
C LEU A 22 -1.07 9.48 4.00
N CYS A 23 -0.79 8.65 2.98
CA CYS A 23 0.23 8.92 1.98
C CYS A 23 -0.10 10.07 1.02
N LEU A 24 -1.38 10.40 0.86
CA LEU A 24 -1.87 11.36 -0.13
C LEU A 24 -2.27 12.70 0.51
N ARG A 25 -2.43 12.73 1.82
CA ARG A 25 -2.76 13.91 2.62
C ARG A 25 -1.52 14.39 3.35
N LYS A 26 -1.29 15.70 3.38
CA LYS A 26 -0.36 16.26 4.35
C LYS A 26 -1.03 16.24 5.71
N LEU A 27 -0.33 15.78 6.74
CA LEU A 27 -0.74 15.94 8.14
C LEU A 27 -0.69 17.44 8.51
N SER A 28 -1.69 18.21 8.05
CA SER A 28 -1.91 19.58 8.47
C SER A 28 -3.21 19.60 9.27
N ARG A 29 -3.13 19.96 10.56
CA ARG A 29 -4.31 20.13 11.44
C ARG A 29 -5.31 21.15 10.90
N LYS A 30 -4.88 22.05 10.01
CA LYS A 30 -5.71 23.13 9.46
C LYS A 30 -6.54 22.73 8.24
N GLU A 31 -6.10 21.73 7.49
CA GLU A 31 -6.77 21.30 6.26
C GLU A 31 -6.75 19.77 6.18
N PRO A 32 -7.46 19.08 7.10
CA PRO A 32 -7.43 17.65 7.14
C PRO A 32 -7.83 17.08 5.78
N SER A 33 -8.84 17.64 5.08
CA SER A 33 -9.41 17.11 3.83
C SER A 33 -8.61 17.34 2.54
N HIS A 34 -7.51 18.11 2.55
CA HIS A 34 -6.86 18.49 1.29
C HIS A 34 -5.96 17.36 0.76
N VAL A 35 -6.41 16.72 -0.32
CA VAL A 35 -5.61 15.77 -1.11
C VAL A 35 -4.62 16.57 -1.96
N ALA A 36 -3.34 16.20 -1.95
CA ALA A 36 -2.39 16.85 -2.86
C ALA A 36 -2.76 16.52 -4.32
N PRO A 37 -2.59 17.47 -5.26
CA PRO A 37 -3.01 17.24 -6.64
C PRO A 37 -2.17 16.14 -7.31
N PRO A 38 -2.75 15.37 -8.27
CA PRO A 38 -2.11 14.20 -8.87
C PRO A 38 -0.68 14.43 -9.40
N HIS A 39 -0.41 15.59 -10.00
CA HIS A 39 0.89 15.94 -10.57
C HIS A 39 2.03 16.07 -9.54
N LYS A 40 1.72 16.07 -8.23
CA LYS A 40 2.72 16.05 -7.15
C LYS A 40 3.23 14.64 -6.86
N PHE A 41 2.62 13.61 -7.44
CA PHE A 41 2.99 12.22 -7.22
C PHE A 41 3.54 11.59 -8.49
N ARG A 42 4.42 10.62 -8.27
CA ARG A 42 4.90 9.70 -9.30
C ARG A 42 4.85 8.29 -8.71
N ILE A 43 4.54 7.32 -9.55
CA ILE A 43 4.42 5.91 -9.18
C ILE A 43 5.52 5.16 -9.91
N ILE A 44 6.22 4.29 -9.20
CA ILE A 44 7.25 3.43 -9.78
C ILE A 44 6.90 2.00 -9.39
N ALA A 45 6.54 1.18 -10.37
CA ALA A 45 6.29 -0.25 -10.18
C ALA A 45 7.50 -1.09 -10.61
N ALA A 46 7.59 -2.34 -10.13
CA ALA A 46 8.63 -3.30 -10.53
C ALA A 46 10.07 -2.77 -10.40
N THR A 47 10.34 -1.99 -9.34
CA THR A 47 11.67 -1.45 -9.06
C THR A 47 12.40 -2.32 -8.03
N ASN A 48 13.67 -2.60 -8.30
CA ASN A 48 14.60 -3.16 -7.34
C ASN A 48 15.99 -2.58 -7.66
N ILE A 49 16.59 -1.81 -6.74
CA ILE A 49 17.82 -1.04 -6.97
C ILE A 49 18.97 -1.96 -7.41
N ASN A 50 19.06 -3.17 -6.86
CA ASN A 50 20.12 -4.13 -7.20
C ASN A 50 19.91 -4.85 -8.55
N SER A 51 18.71 -4.79 -9.13
CA SER A 51 18.45 -5.40 -10.46
C SER A 51 18.85 -4.50 -11.63
N GLY A 52 19.27 -3.25 -11.37
CA GLY A 52 19.46 -2.23 -12.40
C GLY A 52 18.15 -1.76 -13.06
N SER A 53 17.00 -2.32 -12.68
CA SER A 53 15.69 -1.90 -13.15
C SER A 53 15.29 -0.57 -12.52
N THR A 54 15.17 0.46 -13.35
CA THR A 54 14.61 1.76 -12.99
C THR A 54 13.11 1.72 -12.68
N GLY A 55 12.49 0.55 -12.84
CA GLY A 55 11.05 0.34 -12.68
C GLY A 55 10.23 1.00 -13.79
N LYS A 56 8.93 0.78 -13.75
CA LYS A 56 7.97 1.38 -14.68
C LYS A 56 7.41 2.64 -14.05
N LEU A 57 7.89 3.79 -14.51
CA LEU A 57 7.40 5.11 -14.09
C LEU A 57 6.00 5.38 -14.64
N ARG A 58 5.10 5.85 -13.77
CA ARG A 58 3.74 6.27 -14.09
C ARG A 58 3.38 7.52 -13.32
N PHE A 59 2.39 8.24 -13.82
CA PHE A 59 1.85 9.43 -13.18
C PHE A 59 0.36 9.24 -12.90
N PRO A 60 -0.15 9.68 -11.75
CA PRO A 60 -1.58 9.63 -11.49
C PRO A 60 -2.32 10.67 -12.33
N LEU A 61 -3.38 10.23 -12.99
CA LEU A 61 -4.38 11.06 -13.64
C LEU A 61 -5.38 11.61 -12.62
N MET A 62 -5.82 10.76 -11.69
CA MET A 62 -6.78 11.12 -10.64
C MET A 62 -6.48 10.35 -9.36
N ILE A 63 -6.90 10.94 -8.24
CA ILE A 63 -6.81 10.37 -6.90
C ILE A 63 -8.22 10.33 -6.32
N ARG A 64 -8.61 9.19 -5.73
CA ARG A 64 -9.85 9.03 -4.99
C ARG A 64 -9.56 8.42 -3.63
N LEU A 65 -9.88 9.18 -2.57
CA LEU A 65 -9.88 8.65 -1.22
C LEU A 65 -11.16 7.85 -0.98
N HIS A 66 -11.12 6.92 -0.04
CA HIS A 66 -12.34 6.32 0.49
C HIS A 66 -13.21 7.42 1.15
N ASP A 67 -14.52 7.42 0.90
CA ASP A 67 -15.42 8.51 1.30
C ASP A 67 -15.49 8.71 2.82
N ARG A 68 -15.26 7.63 3.58
CA ARG A 68 -15.19 7.63 5.07
C ARG A 68 -13.79 7.78 5.65
N CYS A 69 -12.79 8.14 4.85
CA CYS A 69 -11.40 8.11 5.29
C CYS A 69 -11.08 9.17 6.36
N ASN A 70 -10.66 8.72 7.54
CA ASN A 70 -10.23 9.57 8.65
C ASN A 70 -8.78 9.27 9.03
N ILE A 71 -7.86 10.17 8.65
CA ILE A 71 -6.43 10.02 8.96
C ILE A 71 -6.06 10.29 10.41
N ILE A 72 -6.93 10.97 11.17
CA ILE A 72 -6.69 11.28 12.59
C ILE A 72 -6.99 10.02 13.41
N GLU A 73 -8.15 9.41 13.17
CA GLU A 73 -8.57 8.15 13.81
C GLU A 73 -7.98 6.91 13.12
N LYS A 74 -7.30 7.09 11.98
CA LYS A 74 -6.74 6.03 11.12
C LYS A 74 -7.79 4.99 10.67
N THR A 75 -9.03 5.42 10.49
CA THR A 75 -10.13 4.57 10.01
C THR A 75 -10.34 4.75 8.51
N PHE A 76 -10.68 3.65 7.83
CA PHE A 76 -10.87 3.61 6.37
C PHE A 76 -9.70 4.23 5.59
N ASP A 77 -8.46 3.98 6.03
CA ASP A 77 -7.22 4.54 5.46
C ASP A 77 -6.85 3.87 4.12
N PHE A 78 -7.70 4.08 3.12
CA PHE A 78 -7.61 3.48 1.80
C PHE A 78 -7.88 4.51 0.71
N ALA A 79 -7.07 4.49 -0.34
CA ALA A 79 -7.21 5.33 -1.49
C ALA A 79 -6.79 4.61 -2.77
N VAL A 80 -7.32 5.06 -3.90
CA VAL A 80 -6.96 4.57 -5.22
C VAL A 80 -6.53 5.72 -6.12
N MET A 81 -5.62 5.41 -7.02
CA MET A 81 -5.10 6.30 -8.04
C MET A 81 -5.30 5.67 -9.40
N LYS A 82 -5.90 6.41 -10.34
CA LYS A 82 -5.89 6.03 -11.76
C LYS A 82 -4.64 6.62 -12.39
N ILE A 83 -3.92 5.84 -13.19
CA ILE A 83 -2.71 6.32 -13.89
C ILE A 83 -3.00 6.80 -15.30
N THR A 84 -2.15 7.68 -15.82
CA THR A 84 -2.28 8.27 -17.16
C THR A 84 -2.06 7.27 -18.28
N TYR A 85 -1.10 6.36 -18.12
CA TYR A 85 -0.78 5.30 -19.08
C TYR A 85 -0.79 3.96 -18.38
N SER A 86 -1.44 2.96 -18.96
CA SER A 86 -1.53 1.66 -18.32
C SER A 86 -0.17 0.97 -18.21
N PHE A 87 -0.06 0.03 -17.28
CA PHE A 87 0.96 -1.02 -17.38
C PHE A 87 0.66 -1.91 -18.58
N LEU A 88 1.70 -2.41 -19.27
CA LEU A 88 1.51 -3.23 -20.47
C LEU A 88 1.09 -4.64 -20.05
N GLU A 89 0.27 -5.30 -20.85
CA GLU A 89 -0.12 -6.71 -20.62
C GLU A 89 1.11 -7.61 -20.49
N ALA A 90 2.16 -7.33 -21.26
CA ALA A 90 3.44 -8.03 -21.18
C ALA A 90 4.11 -7.91 -19.81
N ASP A 91 4.00 -6.77 -19.11
CA ASP A 91 4.58 -6.58 -17.78
C ASP A 91 3.91 -7.52 -16.74
N PHE A 92 2.63 -7.87 -16.95
CA PHE A 92 1.91 -8.84 -16.12
C PHE A 92 2.26 -10.29 -16.50
N LYS A 93 2.29 -10.61 -17.80
CA LYS A 93 2.55 -11.97 -18.30
C LYS A 93 3.91 -12.52 -17.88
N ILE A 94 4.93 -11.66 -17.84
CA ILE A 94 6.28 -12.06 -17.42
C ILE A 94 6.46 -12.02 -15.89
N GLY A 95 5.41 -11.71 -15.12
CA GLY A 95 5.46 -11.62 -13.67
C GLY A 95 6.23 -10.41 -13.12
N ALA A 96 6.59 -9.44 -13.96
CA ALA A 96 7.26 -8.22 -13.51
C ALA A 96 6.34 -7.33 -12.67
N ILE A 97 5.03 -7.37 -12.94
CA ILE A 97 3.99 -6.71 -12.14
C ILE A 97 2.94 -7.75 -11.74
N GLY A 98 2.79 -7.96 -10.44
CA GLY A 98 1.66 -8.71 -9.87
C GLY A 98 0.46 -7.82 -9.61
N VAL A 99 -0.74 -8.38 -9.78
CA VAL A 99 -2.00 -7.76 -9.34
C VAL A 99 -2.52 -8.56 -8.15
N LEU A 100 -2.93 -7.86 -7.09
CA LEU A 100 -3.66 -8.52 -6.02
C LEU A 100 -5.07 -8.87 -6.53
N PRO A 101 -5.47 -10.15 -6.53
CA PRO A 101 -6.82 -10.52 -6.92
C PRO A 101 -7.81 -9.85 -5.95
N VAL A 102 -8.77 -9.10 -6.50
CA VAL A 102 -9.90 -8.59 -5.70
C VAL A 102 -10.84 -9.77 -5.47
N SER A 103 -10.99 -10.17 -4.21
CA SER A 103 -11.42 -11.51 -3.80
C SER A 103 -12.83 -11.92 -4.24
N SER A 104 -13.74 -10.95 -4.43
CA SER A 104 -15.11 -11.08 -4.95
C SER A 104 -15.85 -9.78 -4.61
N PRO A 105 -16.89 -9.34 -5.36
CA PRO A 105 -17.82 -8.33 -4.85
C PRO A 105 -18.77 -8.87 -3.76
N ASP A 106 -18.87 -10.19 -3.60
CA ASP A 106 -19.72 -10.84 -2.61
C ASP A 106 -19.08 -10.80 -1.22
N LEU A 107 -19.70 -10.03 -0.32
CA LEU A 107 -19.25 -9.87 1.07
C LEU A 107 -19.22 -11.19 1.85
N SER A 108 -20.06 -12.17 1.51
CA SER A 108 -20.05 -13.48 2.17
C SER A 108 -18.77 -14.25 1.84
N ILE A 109 -18.31 -14.17 0.59
CA ILE A 109 -17.06 -14.80 0.14
C ILE A 109 -15.86 -14.10 0.78
N ILE A 110 -15.86 -12.76 0.82
CA ILE A 110 -14.80 -12.00 1.50
C ILE A 110 -14.73 -12.38 2.98
N SER A 111 -15.88 -12.42 3.67
CA SER A 111 -15.95 -12.75 5.09
C SER A 111 -15.47 -14.19 5.35
N SER A 112 -15.89 -15.16 4.53
CA SER A 112 -15.44 -16.54 4.64
C SER A 112 -13.92 -16.67 4.44
N GLY A 113 -13.37 -16.01 3.42
CA GLY A 113 -11.93 -16.03 3.17
C GLY A 113 -11.13 -15.35 4.27
N LEU A 114 -11.62 -14.24 4.82
CA LEU A 114 -10.99 -13.58 5.97
C LEU A 114 -10.99 -14.47 7.21
N ASN A 115 -12.12 -15.11 7.51
CA ASN A 115 -12.23 -16.06 8.63
C ASN A 115 -11.29 -17.24 8.45
N GLU A 116 -11.13 -17.75 7.23
CA GLU A 116 -10.18 -18.81 6.93
C GLU A 116 -8.73 -18.38 7.22
N ILE A 117 -8.32 -17.20 6.74
CA ILE A 117 -6.99 -16.61 7.00
C ILE A 117 -6.74 -16.46 8.51
N LEU A 118 -7.72 -15.94 9.25
CA LEU A 118 -7.62 -15.74 10.70
C LEU A 118 -7.56 -17.07 11.46
N SER A 119 -8.34 -18.07 11.04
CA SER A 119 -8.40 -19.38 11.72
C SER A 119 -7.13 -20.22 11.60
N ARG A 120 -6.33 -20.00 10.55
CA ARG A 120 -5.19 -20.86 10.21
C ARG A 120 -3.86 -20.38 10.78
N LYS A 121 -3.83 -19.33 11.62
CA LYS A 121 -2.57 -18.63 11.98
C LYS A 121 -1.77 -18.30 10.72
N SER A 122 -2.46 -17.81 9.69
CA SER A 122 -1.84 -17.56 8.40
C SER A 122 -0.68 -16.59 8.53
N ARG A 123 0.35 -16.81 7.72
CA ARG A 123 1.47 -15.88 7.58
C ARG A 123 1.19 -14.97 6.39
N CYS A 124 1.41 -13.68 6.57
CA CYS A 124 1.40 -12.69 5.50
C CYS A 124 2.81 -12.17 5.27
N THR A 125 3.17 -11.94 4.02
CA THR A 125 4.45 -11.30 3.68
C THR A 125 4.22 -9.81 3.51
N VAL A 126 4.91 -8.99 4.31
CA VAL A 126 4.94 -7.54 4.15
C VAL A 126 6.17 -7.16 3.34
N VAL A 127 5.96 -6.37 2.29
CA VAL A 127 7.03 -5.96 1.37
C VAL A 127 7.10 -4.44 1.29
N GLY A 128 8.30 -3.87 1.42
CA GLY A 128 8.45 -2.41 1.40
C GLY A 128 9.88 -1.90 1.40
N TRP A 129 9.99 -0.59 1.14
CA TRP A 129 11.24 0.17 1.24
C TRP A 129 11.34 0.82 2.60
N VAL A 130 12.42 0.59 3.33
CA VAL A 130 12.61 1.18 4.66
C VAL A 130 13.42 2.46 4.51
N GLY A 131 12.73 3.60 4.50
CA GLY A 131 13.34 4.91 4.63
C GLY A 131 13.65 5.20 6.10
N ASN A 132 14.93 5.38 6.45
CA ASN A 132 15.42 5.92 7.73
C ASN A 132 15.47 5.03 8.99
N SER A 133 15.19 3.71 8.98
CA SER A 133 15.53 2.91 10.18
C SER A 133 17.01 2.49 10.16
N THR A 134 17.71 2.84 11.22
CA THR A 134 19.13 2.53 11.51
C THR A 134 19.42 1.02 11.60
N ILE A 135 18.41 0.16 11.47
CA ILE A 135 18.56 -1.27 11.73
C ILE A 135 19.05 -2.03 10.49
N LEU A 136 18.75 -1.58 9.26
CA LEU A 136 19.08 -2.39 8.07
C LEU A 136 19.61 -1.66 6.84
N GLY A 137 19.53 -0.32 6.74
CA GLY A 137 20.25 0.47 5.71
C GLY A 137 20.18 -0.05 4.25
N SER A 138 19.17 -0.86 3.92
CA SER A 138 19.23 -1.70 2.74
C SER A 138 18.66 -0.94 1.55
N PRO A 139 19.42 -0.78 0.45
CA PRO A 139 18.90 -0.23 -0.79
C PRO A 139 17.99 -1.23 -1.51
N ASN A 140 17.50 -2.28 -0.83
CA ASN A 140 16.66 -3.30 -1.42
C ASN A 140 15.25 -3.27 -0.85
N LEU A 141 14.33 -3.72 -1.68
CA LEU A 141 12.99 -4.06 -1.25
C LEU A 141 13.10 -5.21 -0.25
N LEU A 142 12.58 -5.03 0.96
CA LEU A 142 12.61 -6.04 2.01
C LEU A 142 11.28 -6.78 2.04
N ALA A 143 11.31 -8.07 2.31
CA ALA A 143 10.16 -8.91 2.57
C ALA A 143 10.29 -9.51 3.97
N ILE A 144 9.23 -9.39 4.78
CA ILE A 144 9.16 -9.95 6.13
C ILE A 144 7.88 -10.76 6.24
N ASP A 145 8.01 -12.02 6.64
CA ASP A 145 6.85 -12.86 6.95
C ASP A 145 6.39 -12.60 8.38
N MET A 146 5.13 -12.20 8.51
CA MET A 146 4.48 -11.89 9.77
C MET A 146 3.29 -12.83 9.99
N GLU A 147 3.04 -13.22 11.24
CA GLU A 147 1.83 -13.95 11.60
C GLU A 147 0.64 -12.98 11.70
N VAL A 148 -0.51 -13.38 11.15
CA VAL A 148 -1.75 -12.65 11.37
C VAL A 148 -2.25 -12.96 12.78
N VAL A 149 -2.37 -11.91 13.58
CA VAL A 149 -2.90 -12.00 14.96
C VAL A 149 -4.38 -11.68 14.96
N ASP A 150 -5.13 -12.31 15.88
CA ASP A 150 -6.53 -11.96 16.10
C ASP A 150 -6.68 -10.55 16.70
N GLU A 151 -7.85 -9.95 16.53
CA GLU A 151 -8.13 -8.58 16.96
C GLU A 151 -7.95 -8.38 18.46
N HIS A 152 -8.30 -9.38 19.27
CA HIS A 152 -8.19 -9.30 20.73
C HIS A 152 -6.72 -9.29 21.17
N ALA A 153 -5.92 -10.22 20.63
CA ALA A 153 -4.48 -10.23 20.84
C ALA A 153 -3.81 -8.94 20.36
N CYS A 154 -4.19 -8.43 19.19
CA CYS A 154 -3.69 -7.15 18.66
C CYS A 154 -3.98 -5.99 19.60
N THR A 155 -5.21 -5.92 20.14
CA THR A 155 -5.61 -4.88 21.10
C THR A 155 -4.76 -4.93 22.36
N ILE A 156 -4.50 -6.14 22.92
CA ILE A 156 -3.63 -6.30 24.09
C ILE A 156 -2.21 -5.83 23.78
N ILE A 157 -1.64 -6.24 22.65
CA ILE A 157 -0.29 -5.83 22.22
C ILE A 157 -0.23 -4.30 22.10
N LEU A 158 -1.19 -3.68 21.44
CA LEU A 158 -1.21 -2.23 21.25
C LEU A 158 -1.38 -1.46 22.57
N CYS A 159 -2.22 -1.94 23.48
CA CYS A 159 -2.43 -1.32 24.79
C CYS A 159 -1.24 -1.51 25.74
N THR A 160 -0.51 -2.63 25.63
CA THR A 160 0.70 -2.89 26.44
C THR A 160 1.96 -2.22 25.89
N MET A 161 1.96 -1.87 24.59
CA MET A 161 3.05 -1.13 23.93
C MET A 161 2.80 0.38 23.83
N ALA A 162 1.62 0.87 24.19
CA ALA A 162 1.34 2.30 24.28
C ALA A 162 2.10 2.88 25.51
N PRO A 163 3.06 3.81 25.32
CA PRO A 163 3.72 4.50 26.42
C PRO A 163 2.78 5.43 27.18
#